data_AF-A0A9Q1A569-F1
#
_entry.id   AF-A0A9Q1A569-F1
#
_cell.length_a   1.000
_cell.length_b   1.000
_cell.length_c   1.000
_cell.angle_alpha   90.00
_cell.angle_beta   90.00
_cell.angle_gamma   90.00
#
_symmetry.space_group_name_H-M   'P 1'
#
loop_
_entity.id
_entity.type
_entity.pdbx_description
1 polymer ?
#
loop_
_entity_poly.entity_id
_entity_poly.type
_entity_poly.pdbx_seq_one_letter_code
_entity_poly.pdbx_strand_id
1 'polypeptide(L)'
;MLKLIQLGLTFSDENGNLPTCGTDKFCIWQFNFREFNVTEDIFASDSIELLRQCGIDFKKNSEMGIDVNRFGELLMSSGIVLNDGVNWVTFHSGYDFGYLLKLLTCRSLP
;
A
#
# COMPACT_ATOMS: atom_id res chain seq x y z
N MET A 1 15.89 -1.33 4.80
CA MET A 1 14.43 -1.24 5.04
C MET A 1 13.77 -2.35 4.25
N LEU A 2 12.81 -3.06 4.84
CA LEU A 2 12.11 -4.18 4.19
C LEU A 2 11.37 -3.69 2.93
N LYS A 3 10.89 -4.62 2.12
CA LYS A 3 10.08 -4.27 0.94
C LYS A 3 8.60 -4.20 1.32
N LEU A 4 7.89 -3.26 0.69
CA LEU A 4 6.45 -3.13 0.84
C LEU A 4 5.76 -4.31 0.13
N ILE A 5 4.88 -5.02 0.85
CA ILE A 5 4.17 -6.19 0.32
C ILE A 5 2.76 -5.79 -0.12
N GLN A 6 2.11 -4.95 0.68
CA GLN A 6 0.74 -4.54 0.48
C GLN A 6 0.51 -3.13 1.03
N LEU A 7 -0.42 -2.39 0.41
CA LEU A 7 -0.92 -1.11 0.90
C LEU A 7 -2.45 -1.08 0.76
N GLY A 8 -3.14 -0.81 1.86
CA GLY A 8 -4.59 -0.57 1.87
C GLY A 8 -4.90 0.92 1.78
N LEU A 9 -5.80 1.32 0.90
CA LEU A 9 -6.36 2.68 0.85
C LEU A 9 -7.89 2.60 0.84
N THR A 10 -8.48 3.39 1.73
CA THR A 10 -9.93 3.62 1.82
C THR A 10 -10.19 5.10 1.71
N PHE A 11 -11.18 5.49 0.91
CA PHE A 11 -11.59 6.87 0.76
C PHE A 11 -13.01 7.02 1.32
N SER A 12 -13.27 8.15 1.96
CA SER A 12 -14.61 8.52 2.38
C SER A 12 -14.81 10.02 2.26
N ASP A 13 -16.05 10.46 2.22
CA ASP A 13 -16.38 11.86 2.50
C ASP A 13 -16.27 12.16 4.01
N GLU A 14 -16.55 13.40 4.39
CA GLU A 14 -16.55 13.89 5.77
C GLU A 14 -17.58 13.19 6.69
N ASN A 15 -18.59 12.53 6.12
CA ASN A 15 -19.62 11.79 6.85
C ASN A 15 -19.31 10.29 6.95
N GLY A 16 -18.19 9.84 6.37
CA GLY A 16 -17.79 8.44 6.35
C GLY A 16 -18.44 7.61 5.24
N ASN A 17 -19.07 8.23 4.24
CA ASN A 17 -19.64 7.50 3.12
C ASN A 17 -18.54 7.02 2.17
N LEU A 18 -18.56 5.73 1.83
CA LEU A 18 -17.59 5.12 0.93
C LEU A 18 -17.98 5.32 -0.54
N PRO A 19 -17.00 5.48 -1.45
CA PRO A 19 -17.28 5.58 -2.87
C PRO A 19 -17.81 4.25 -3.40
N THR A 20 -18.69 4.32 -4.40
CA THR A 20 -19.15 3.13 -5.13
C THR A 20 -18.52 2.97 -6.50
N CYS A 21 -17.73 3.95 -6.94
CA CYS A 21 -17.07 3.99 -8.25
C CYS A 21 -18.00 3.67 -9.43
N GLY A 22 -19.26 4.12 -9.36
CA GLY A 22 -20.26 3.88 -10.40
C GLY A 22 -20.91 2.49 -10.35
N THR A 23 -20.71 1.75 -9.25
CA THR A 23 -21.32 0.43 -9.00
C THR A 23 -22.35 0.49 -7.86
N ASP A 24 -22.96 -0.63 -7.54
CA ASP A 24 -23.85 -0.85 -6.39
C ASP A 24 -23.10 -1.26 -5.11
N LYS A 25 -21.76 -1.32 -5.16
CA LYS A 25 -20.90 -1.80 -4.06
C LYS A 25 -19.91 -0.75 -3.62
N PHE A 26 -19.59 -0.73 -2.34
CA PHE A 26 -18.52 0.11 -1.81
C PHE A 26 -17.16 -0.36 -2.31
N CYS A 27 -16.28 0.60 -2.57
CA CYS A 27 -14.94 0.38 -3.07
C CYS A 27 -13.91 0.68 -1.99
N ILE A 28 -13.06 -0.31 -1.75
CA ILE A 28 -11.88 -0.25 -0.90
C ILE A 28 -10.75 -0.92 -1.65
N TRP A 29 -9.56 -0.34 -1.59
CA TRP A 29 -8.43 -0.77 -2.41
C TRP A 29 -7.37 -1.43 -1.56
N GLN A 30 -6.91 -2.58 -2.03
CA GLN A 30 -5.76 -3.29 -1.51
C GLN A 30 -4.77 -3.51 -2.66
N PHE A 31 -3.68 -2.77 -2.63
CA PHE A 31 -2.61 -2.85 -3.60
C PHE A 31 -1.60 -3.89 -3.14
N ASN A 32 -1.31 -4.89 -3.98
CA ASN A 32 -0.31 -5.92 -3.70
C ASN A 32 0.89 -5.72 -4.64
N PHE A 33 2.09 -5.73 -4.09
CA PHE A 33 3.32 -5.36 -4.79
C PHE A 33 4.15 -6.59 -5.17
N ARG A 34 4.88 -6.50 -6.29
CA ARG A 34 5.64 -7.63 -6.84
C ARG A 34 7.07 -7.77 -6.31
N GLU A 35 7.59 -6.72 -5.68
CA GLU A 35 9.02 -6.60 -5.40
C GLU A 35 9.50 -7.51 -4.27
N PHE A 36 8.61 -7.93 -3.37
CA PHE A 36 8.97 -8.80 -2.26
C PHE A 36 9.15 -10.24 -2.71
N ASN A 37 10.34 -10.79 -2.44
CA ASN A 37 10.72 -12.16 -2.73
C ASN A 37 11.11 -12.89 -1.44
N VAL A 38 10.34 -13.92 -1.08
CA VAL A 38 10.53 -14.73 0.13
C VAL A 38 11.85 -15.53 0.15
N THR A 39 12.54 -15.68 -0.98
CA THR A 39 13.84 -16.39 -1.02
C THR A 39 15.05 -15.47 -0.90
N GLU A 40 14.90 -14.19 -1.21
CA GLU A 40 16.02 -13.24 -1.36
C GLU A 40 15.98 -12.10 -0.35
N ASP A 41 14.78 -11.67 0.03
CA ASP A 41 14.62 -10.50 0.88
C ASP A 41 14.76 -10.85 2.36
N ILE A 42 15.19 -9.85 3.12
CA ILE A 42 15.17 -9.92 4.58
C ILE A 42 13.72 -9.79 5.04
N PHE A 43 13.29 -10.66 5.96
CA PHE A 43 11.98 -10.61 6.61
C PHE A 43 12.04 -11.27 7.98
N ALA A 44 11.03 -11.02 8.80
CA ALA A 44 10.78 -11.80 10.01
C ALA A 44 9.92 -13.02 9.66
N SER A 45 10.36 -14.23 10.05
CA SER A 45 9.67 -15.49 9.75
C SER A 45 8.23 -15.47 10.22
N ASP A 46 8.00 -15.01 11.45
CA ASP A 46 6.70 -14.99 12.10
C ASP A 46 5.73 -14.06 11.37
N SER A 47 6.23 -12.94 10.84
CA SER A 47 5.44 -12.01 10.03
C SER A 47 5.04 -12.62 8.69
N ILE A 48 5.92 -13.36 8.02
CA ILE A 48 5.57 -14.02 6.75
C ILE A 48 4.53 -15.11 6.95
N GLU A 49 4.66 -15.90 8.02
CA GLU A 49 3.70 -16.94 8.32
C GLU A 49 2.33 -16.35 8.66
N LEU A 50 2.29 -15.28 9.45
CA LEU A 50 1.05 -14.53 9.70
C LEU A 50 0.41 -14.03 8.40
N LEU A 51 1.19 -13.44 7.49
CA LEU A 51 0.67 -12.94 6.21
C LEU A 51 0.10 -14.06 5.34
N ARG A 52 0.73 -15.25 5.33
CA ARG A 52 0.17 -16.44 4.65
C ARG A 52 -1.15 -16.86 5.26
N GLN A 53 -1.25 -16.89 6.58
CA GLN A 53 -2.49 -17.22 7.30
C GLN A 53 -3.60 -16.20 7.04
N CYS A 54 -3.24 -14.92 6.85
CA CYS A 54 -4.16 -13.87 6.41
C CYS A 54 -4.51 -13.93 4.91
N GLY A 55 -4.00 -14.91 4.16
CA GLY A 55 -4.36 -15.16 2.77
C GLY A 55 -3.50 -14.43 1.73
N ILE A 56 -2.32 -13.92 2.10
CA ILE A 56 -1.39 -13.38 1.11
C ILE A 56 -0.76 -14.53 0.29
N ASP A 57 -0.96 -14.46 -1.02
CA ASP A 57 -0.30 -15.32 -2.00
C ASP A 57 0.93 -14.61 -2.57
N PHE A 58 2.10 -14.92 -2.00
CA PHE A 58 3.37 -14.35 -2.43
C PHE A 58 3.76 -14.73 -3.86
N LYS A 59 3.33 -15.90 -4.34
CA LYS A 59 3.59 -16.32 -5.72
C LYS A 59 2.79 -15.45 -6.68
N LYS A 60 1.49 -15.28 -6.39
CA LYS A 60 0.63 -14.37 -7.16
C LYS A 60 1.13 -12.93 -7.13
N ASN A 61 1.64 -12.45 -5.99
CA ASN A 61 2.23 -11.12 -5.90
C ASN A 61 3.45 -10.98 -6.81
N SER A 62 4.35 -11.97 -6.84
CA SER A 62 5.51 -11.94 -7.74
C SER A 62 5.11 -11.93 -9.22
N GLU A 63 4.12 -12.73 -9.62
CA GLU A 63 3.69 -12.89 -11.01
C GLU A 63 2.79 -11.76 -11.52
N MET A 64 1.90 -11.25 -10.66
CA MET A 64 0.78 -10.36 -11.03
C MET A 64 0.74 -9.06 -10.20
N GLY A 65 1.69 -8.87 -9.29
CA GLY A 65 1.73 -7.70 -8.41
C GLY A 65 2.04 -6.40 -9.14
N ILE A 66 1.71 -5.32 -8.47
CA ILE A 66 1.91 -3.96 -8.96
C ILE A 66 3.40 -3.63 -8.86
N ASP A 67 3.92 -2.91 -9.86
CA ASP A 67 5.26 -2.33 -9.77
C ASP A 67 5.21 -1.12 -8.82
N VAL A 68 6.02 -1.14 -7.76
CA VAL A 68 6.00 -0.14 -6.70
C VAL A 68 6.36 1.26 -7.21
N ASN A 69 7.25 1.36 -8.20
CA ASN A 69 7.66 2.65 -8.76
C ASN A 69 6.52 3.22 -9.61
N ARG A 70 5.89 2.38 -10.44
CA ARG A 70 4.72 2.77 -11.23
C ARG A 70 3.57 3.21 -10.34
N PHE A 71 3.34 2.51 -9.23
CA PHE A 71 2.35 2.92 -8.25
C PHE A 71 2.70 4.29 -7.63
N GLY A 72 3.96 4.50 -7.26
CA GLY A 72 4.43 5.78 -6.73
C GLY A 72 4.25 6.96 -7.69
N GLU A 73 4.54 6.77 -8.97
CA GLU A 73 4.27 7.77 -10.02
C GLU A 73 2.79 8.14 -10.08
N LEU A 74 1.91 7.13 -10.14
CA LEU A 74 0.47 7.34 -10.22
C LEU A 74 -0.06 8.02 -8.95
N LEU A 75 0.37 7.57 -7.77
CA LEU A 75 -0.02 8.15 -6.50
C LEU A 75 0.41 9.62 -6.40
N MET A 76 1.63 9.96 -6.82
CA MET A 76 2.13 11.34 -6.84
C MET A 76 1.24 12.26 -7.68
N SER A 77 0.78 11.79 -8.84
CA SER A 77 -0.09 12.56 -9.75
C SER A 77 -1.59 12.50 -9.43
N SER A 78 -2.00 11.67 -8.47
CA SER A 78 -3.42 11.36 -8.22
C SER A 78 -4.22 12.47 -7.51
N GLY A 79 -3.52 13.43 -6.89
CA GLY A 79 -4.13 14.42 -5.99
C GLY A 79 -4.42 13.90 -4.58
N ILE A 80 -4.05 12.65 -4.24
CA ILE A 80 -4.17 12.08 -2.88
C ILE A 80 -3.07 12.63 -1.95
N VAL A 81 -1.87 12.87 -2.51
CA VAL A 81 -0.72 13.43 -1.79
C VAL A 81 -0.51 14.87 -2.21
N LEU A 82 0.16 15.66 -1.36
CA LEU A 82 0.43 17.09 -1.59
C LEU A 82 -0.84 17.90 -1.88
N ASN A 83 -1.94 17.57 -1.20
CA ASN A 83 -3.23 18.20 -1.37
C ASN A 83 -3.84 18.51 0.01
N ASP A 84 -3.95 19.80 0.33
CA ASP A 84 -4.50 20.27 1.61
C ASP A 84 -6.00 19.97 1.77
N GLY A 85 -6.70 19.59 0.70
CA GLY A 85 -8.09 19.12 0.73
C GLY A 85 -8.24 17.65 1.15
N VAL A 86 -7.14 16.91 1.33
CA VAL A 86 -7.17 15.49 1.70
C VAL A 86 -6.69 15.31 3.14
N ASN A 87 -7.55 14.70 3.97
CA ASN A 87 -7.22 14.34 5.34
C ASN A 87 -6.79 12.87 5.42
N TRP A 88 -5.59 12.63 5.93
CA TRP A 88 -5.07 11.27 6.15
C TRP A 88 -5.45 10.76 7.54
N VAL A 89 -6.15 9.62 7.58
CA VAL A 89 -6.45 8.89 8.81
C VAL A 89 -5.59 7.64 8.85
N THR A 90 -4.88 7.42 9.96
CA THR A 90 -3.94 6.31 10.11
C THR A 90 -3.92 5.79 11.55
N PHE A 91 -3.31 4.62 11.77
CA PHE A 91 -3.20 4.00 13.09
C PHE A 91 -1.80 3.42 13.29
N HIS A 92 -1.06 3.88 14.32
CA HIS A 92 0.35 3.52 14.57
C HIS A 92 1.28 3.69 13.35
N SER A 93 1.15 4.83 12.67
CA SER A 93 1.57 5.03 11.29
C SER A 93 3.03 5.43 11.03
N GLY A 94 3.91 5.30 12.04
CA GLY A 94 5.33 5.63 11.86
C GLY A 94 5.96 4.83 10.72
N TYR A 95 5.68 3.52 10.66
CA TYR A 95 6.14 2.67 9.56
C TYR A 95 5.37 2.90 8.26
N ASP A 96 4.05 3.10 8.33
CA ASP A 96 3.21 3.30 7.14
C ASP A 96 3.66 4.52 6.34
N PHE A 97 3.82 5.67 7.02
CA PHE A 97 4.34 6.88 6.38
C PHE A 97 5.82 6.75 5.99
N GLY A 98 6.61 5.98 6.73
CA GLY A 98 7.99 5.67 6.31
C GLY A 98 8.03 4.97 4.96
N TYR A 99 7.21 3.93 4.76
CA TYR A 99 7.10 3.25 3.47
C TYR A 99 6.55 4.17 2.39
N LEU A 100 5.50 4.94 2.69
CA LEU A 100 4.88 5.85 1.73
C LEU A 100 5.84 6.94 1.28
N LEU A 101 6.60 7.53 2.21
CA LEU A 101 7.58 8.57 1.92
C LEU A 101 8.74 8.02 1.09
N LYS A 102 9.25 6.82 1.43
CA LYS A 102 10.27 6.14 0.62
C LYS A 102 9.77 5.87 -0.80
N LEU A 103 8.53 5.40 -0.92
CA LEU A 103 7.89 5.10 -2.20
C LEU A 103 7.70 6.36 -3.06
N LEU A 104 7.26 7.47 -2.46
CA LEU A 104 7.01 8.72 -3.17
C LEU A 104 8.30 9.49 -3.54
N THR A 105 9.34 9.37 -2.71
CA THR A 105 10.61 10.10 -2.91
C THR A 105 11.65 9.30 -3.66
N CYS A 106 11.51 7.97 -3.71
CA CYS A 106 12.50 7.02 -4.23
C CYS A 106 13.89 7.20 -3.59
N ARG A 107 13.94 7.67 -2.33
CA ARG A 107 15.18 7.98 -1.59
C ARG A 107 15.24 7.22 -0.28
N SER A 108 16.45 7.12 0.27
CA SER A 108 16.63 6.73 1.68
C SER A 108 15.89 7.73 2.57
N LEU A 109 15.21 7.22 3.60
CA LEU A 109 14.57 8.09 4.59
C LEU A 109 15.63 8.89 5.37
N PRO A 110 15.29 10.13 5.80
CA PRO A 110 16.15 10.96 6.64
C PRO A 110 16.53 10.33 7.97
#